data_AF-A0A4Q1AG77-F1
#
_entry.id   AF-A0A4Q1AG77-F1
#
_cell.length_a   1.000
_cell.length_b   1.000
_cell.length_c   1.000
_cell.angle_alpha   90.00
_cell.angle_beta   90.00
_cell.angle_gamma   90.00
#
_symmetry.space_group_name_H-M   'P 1'
#
loop_
_entity.id
_entity.type
_entity.pdbx_description
1 polymer ?
#
loop_
_entity_poly.entity_id
_entity_poly.type
_entity_poly.pdbx_seq_one_letter_code
_entity_poly.pdbx_strand_id
1 'polypeptide(L)'
;MKLLSSIALTSILTATIATAQTTMCFKENHKSMMTIETTALSGGECQNQKSVQDMKNEGWSVADINIDKTKNGANYIYIFKKEEVNLSSIDEKALEEKILNRLEERKKQEIATKKKQAYIRKSKSGEKLYNNKCISCHGKNGEIKAKGVSRAINSLNLQDFSLSIRGYNLGDYDRGMAFVMKPYATLMNDNDVKNVYVYLRSLKEKKEKTTEENK
;
A
#
# COMPACT_ATOMS: atom_id res chain seq x y z
N MET A 1 -55.28 10.42 58.18
CA MET A 1 -54.06 9.57 58.19
C MET A 1 -53.89 8.92 56.83
N LYS A 2 -52.70 9.12 56.22
CA LYS A 2 -52.08 8.30 55.16
C LYS A 2 -52.69 8.40 53.74
N LEU A 3 -52.02 9.11 52.82
CA LEU A 3 -50.94 8.65 51.90
C LEU A 3 -51.56 7.89 50.69
N LEU A 4 -51.37 8.19 49.41
CA LEU A 4 -50.41 9.02 48.67
C LEU A 4 -51.02 9.46 47.34
N SER A 5 -50.62 10.66 46.92
CA SER A 5 -51.00 11.38 45.72
C SER A 5 -50.50 10.72 44.43
N SER A 6 -51.29 10.91 43.37
CA SER A 6 -51.10 10.56 41.97
C SER A 6 -49.67 10.76 41.45
N ILE A 7 -49.08 9.69 40.93
CA ILE A 7 -47.92 9.73 40.04
C ILE A 7 -48.45 9.54 38.62
N ALA A 8 -48.47 10.60 37.84
CA ALA A 8 -48.43 10.51 36.39
C ALA A 8 -47.40 11.55 35.92
N LEU A 9 -46.19 11.02 35.79
CA LEU A 9 -44.98 11.68 35.34
C LEU A 9 -45.24 12.30 33.95
N THR A 10 -45.32 13.63 33.87
CA THR A 10 -45.28 14.35 32.59
C THR A 10 -43.90 14.17 31.97
N SER A 11 -43.77 13.15 31.12
CA SER A 11 -42.59 12.94 30.28
C SER A 11 -42.55 14.02 29.20
N ILE A 12 -41.90 15.14 29.50
CA ILE A 12 -41.48 16.12 28.49
C ILE A 12 -40.39 15.44 27.66
N LEU A 13 -40.78 14.98 26.47
CA LEU A 13 -39.87 14.44 25.47
C LEU A 13 -39.06 15.60 24.87
N THR A 14 -37.92 15.95 25.47
CA THR A 14 -36.97 16.85 24.82
C THR A 14 -36.32 16.11 23.66
N ALA A 15 -36.85 16.30 22.45
CA ALA A 15 -36.16 15.89 21.23
C ALA A 15 -34.88 16.72 21.09
N THR A 16 -33.73 16.10 21.28
CA THR A 16 -32.42 16.66 20.91
C THR A 16 -32.36 16.74 19.38
N ILE A 17 -32.69 17.90 18.83
CA ILE A 17 -32.45 18.21 17.42
C ILE A 17 -30.93 18.36 17.26
N ALA A 18 -30.34 17.65 16.29
CA ALA A 18 -28.94 17.82 15.94
C ALA A 18 -28.72 19.25 15.39
N THR A 19 -27.99 20.09 16.12
CA THR A 19 -27.76 21.49 15.76
C THR A 19 -26.56 21.61 14.81
N ALA A 20 -26.80 21.55 13.50
CA ALA A 20 -25.82 22.03 12.54
C ALA A 20 -25.75 23.57 12.64
N GLN A 21 -24.57 24.11 12.95
CA GLN A 21 -24.39 25.56 13.08
C GLN A 21 -24.05 26.14 11.70
N THR A 22 -24.71 27.24 11.33
CA THR A 22 -24.45 27.96 10.08
C THR A 22 -24.19 29.42 10.35
N THR A 23 -23.20 30.02 9.69
CA THR A 23 -22.86 31.43 9.83
C THR A 23 -22.54 32.05 8.47
N MET A 24 -22.90 33.30 8.27
CA MET A 24 -22.60 34.07 7.06
C MET A 24 -21.47 35.05 7.35
N CYS A 25 -20.46 35.08 6.48
CA CYS A 25 -19.39 36.06 6.53
C CYS A 25 -19.18 36.70 5.16
N PHE A 26 -18.78 37.96 5.11
CA PHE A 26 -18.68 38.71 3.87
C PHE A 26 -17.49 39.67 3.81
N LYS A 27 -17.12 40.08 2.60
CA LYS A 27 -16.15 41.14 2.34
C LYS A 27 -16.61 41.98 1.16
N GLU A 28 -16.64 43.30 1.35
CA GLU A 28 -17.04 44.23 0.29
C GLU A 28 -15.83 44.80 -0.46
N ASN A 29 -15.99 45.06 -1.75
CA ASN A 29 -15.04 45.76 -2.62
C ASN A 29 -13.59 45.21 -2.57
N HIS A 30 -13.44 43.89 -2.42
CA HIS A 30 -12.12 43.27 -2.39
C HIS A 30 -11.55 43.14 -3.80
N LYS A 31 -10.30 43.61 -4.00
CA LYS A 31 -9.70 43.77 -5.34
C LYS A 31 -9.00 42.52 -5.87
N SER A 32 -8.58 41.61 -5.00
CA SER A 32 -7.70 40.49 -5.35
C SER A 32 -8.35 39.15 -5.05
N MET A 33 -8.63 38.37 -6.09
CA MET A 33 -9.16 37.01 -5.93
C MET A 33 -8.17 36.08 -5.18
N MET A 34 -6.87 36.37 -5.22
CA MET A 34 -5.86 35.50 -4.58
C MET A 34 -5.78 35.67 -3.06
N THR A 35 -6.22 36.82 -2.53
CA THR A 35 -6.06 37.17 -1.11
C THR A 35 -7.37 37.06 -0.32
N ILE A 36 -8.50 36.80 -0.98
CA ILE A 36 -9.80 36.79 -0.30
C ILE A 36 -9.90 35.68 0.74
N GLU A 37 -9.29 34.51 0.50
CA GLU A 37 -9.37 33.38 1.44
C GLU A 37 -8.54 33.59 2.72
N THR A 38 -7.56 34.52 2.69
CA THR A 38 -6.70 34.84 3.83
C THR A 38 -6.98 36.22 4.42
N THR A 39 -7.94 36.96 3.87
CA THR A 39 -8.36 38.27 4.38
C THR A 39 -9.47 38.09 5.42
N ALA A 40 -9.41 38.84 6.52
CA ALA A 40 -10.47 38.84 7.52
C ALA A 40 -11.83 39.29 6.94
N LEU A 41 -12.85 38.48 7.22
CA LEU A 41 -14.23 38.65 6.78
C LEU A 41 -15.09 39.26 7.89
N SER A 42 -16.04 40.09 7.52
CA SER A 42 -17.05 40.66 8.42
C SER A 42 -18.27 39.74 8.55
N GLY A 43 -19.09 39.96 9.58
CA GLY A 43 -20.34 39.23 9.77
C GLY A 43 -20.20 37.91 10.52
N GLY A 44 -21.30 37.48 11.14
CA GLY A 44 -21.41 36.23 11.87
C GLY A 44 -20.24 35.94 12.80
N GLU A 45 -19.75 34.70 12.76
CA GLU A 45 -18.59 34.21 13.51
C GLU A 45 -17.24 34.79 13.06
N CYS A 46 -17.15 35.42 11.88
CA CYS A 46 -15.89 35.95 11.38
C CYS A 46 -15.50 37.28 12.04
N GLN A 47 -16.50 38.09 12.45
CA GLN A 47 -16.34 39.30 13.29
C GLN A 47 -15.22 40.28 12.86
N ASN A 48 -14.89 40.33 11.56
CA ASN A 48 -13.78 41.10 11.00
C ASN A 48 -12.40 40.72 11.56
N GLN A 49 -12.26 39.50 12.07
CA GLN A 49 -11.02 38.95 12.63
C GLN A 49 -10.58 37.68 11.91
N LYS A 50 -11.53 36.85 11.46
CA LYS A 50 -11.24 35.54 10.86
C LYS A 50 -11.36 35.58 9.34
N SER A 51 -10.41 34.94 8.66
CA SER A 51 -10.45 34.67 7.23
C SER A 51 -11.16 33.36 6.91
N VAL A 52 -11.37 33.06 5.62
CA VAL A 52 -11.90 31.74 5.19
C VAL A 52 -11.01 30.62 5.69
N GLN A 53 -9.68 30.81 5.66
CA GLN A 53 -8.73 29.81 6.12
C GLN A 53 -8.83 29.59 7.64
N ASP A 54 -9.01 30.66 8.42
CA ASP A 54 -9.20 30.55 9.88
C ASP A 54 -10.49 29.81 10.21
N MET A 55 -11.58 30.13 9.50
CA MET A 55 -12.85 29.42 9.63
C MET A 55 -12.71 27.92 9.33
N LYS A 56 -11.99 27.55 8.25
CA LYS A 56 -11.66 26.15 7.92
C LYS A 56 -10.85 25.48 9.03
N ASN A 57 -9.84 26.17 9.58
CA ASN A 57 -9.01 25.66 10.67
C ASN A 57 -9.81 25.46 11.97
N GLU A 58 -10.84 26.27 12.21
CA GLU A 58 -11.77 26.15 13.33
C GLU A 58 -12.87 25.09 13.10
N GLY A 59 -12.80 24.35 11.98
CA GLY A 59 -13.71 23.24 11.67
C GLY A 59 -14.99 23.66 10.94
N TRP A 60 -15.06 24.89 10.42
CA TRP A 60 -16.16 25.30 9.53
C TRP A 60 -15.88 24.87 8.09
N SER A 61 -16.92 24.43 7.38
CA SER A 61 -16.87 24.15 5.94
C SER A 61 -17.58 25.26 5.16
N VAL A 62 -17.10 25.62 3.98
CA VAL A 62 -17.83 26.55 3.09
C VAL A 62 -18.95 25.76 2.44
N ALA A 63 -20.20 26.10 2.78
CA ALA A 63 -21.40 25.51 2.21
C ALA A 63 -21.80 26.19 0.89
N ASP A 64 -21.60 27.50 0.79
CA ASP A 64 -21.88 28.28 -0.40
C ASP A 64 -21.03 29.57 -0.47
N ILE A 65 -20.85 30.11 -1.68
CA ILE A 65 -20.18 31.38 -1.94
C ILE A 65 -20.90 32.17 -3.04
N ASN A 66 -21.22 33.43 -2.75
CA ASN A 66 -21.71 34.39 -3.73
C ASN A 66 -20.66 35.48 -3.98
N ILE A 67 -20.46 35.84 -5.26
CA ILE A 67 -19.49 36.83 -5.69
C ILE A 67 -20.16 37.83 -6.64
N ASP A 68 -20.27 39.08 -6.19
CA ASP A 68 -20.85 40.17 -6.97
C ASP A 68 -19.77 41.19 -7.37
N LYS A 69 -19.63 41.46 -8.67
CA LYS A 69 -18.66 42.45 -9.16
C LYS A 69 -19.16 43.87 -8.89
N THR A 70 -18.30 44.73 -8.37
CA THR A 70 -18.57 46.16 -8.16
C THR A 70 -17.59 47.01 -8.97
N LYS A 71 -17.84 48.32 -9.04
CA LYS A 71 -16.90 49.26 -9.68
C LYS A 71 -15.53 49.29 -9.01
N ASN A 72 -15.44 48.87 -7.75
CA ASN A 72 -14.25 49.00 -6.90
C ASN A 72 -13.61 47.66 -6.50
N GLY A 73 -14.12 46.53 -7.02
CA GLY A 73 -13.64 45.18 -6.70
C GLY A 73 -14.75 44.14 -6.86
N ALA A 74 -14.80 43.17 -5.97
CA ALA A 74 -15.94 42.26 -5.83
C ALA A 74 -16.36 42.13 -4.36
N ASN A 75 -17.66 41.95 -4.15
CA ASN A 75 -18.24 41.57 -2.88
C ASN A 75 -18.29 40.06 -2.81
N TYR A 76 -17.89 39.50 -1.67
CA TYR A 76 -17.88 38.06 -1.40
C TYR A 76 -18.77 37.80 -0.20
N ILE A 77 -19.67 36.82 -0.32
CA ILE A 77 -20.49 36.34 0.79
C ILE A 77 -20.29 34.83 0.88
N TYR A 78 -19.75 34.38 2.00
CA TYR A 78 -19.54 32.98 2.34
C TYR A 78 -20.61 32.53 3.32
N ILE A 79 -21.20 31.36 3.05
CA ILE A 79 -22.02 30.63 4.00
C ILE A 79 -21.16 29.49 4.55
N PHE A 80 -20.88 29.52 5.84
CA PHE A 80 -20.16 28.48 6.54
C PHE A 80 -21.13 27.57 7.28
N LYS A 81 -20.82 26.27 7.29
CA LYS A 81 -21.51 25.25 8.07
C LYS A 81 -20.51 24.50 8.93
N LYS A 82 -20.79 24.39 10.22
CA LYS A 82 -20.06 23.55 11.17
C LYS A 82 -21.00 22.47 11.65
N GLU A 83 -20.74 21.26 11.20
CA GLU A 83 -21.37 20.10 11.79
C GLU A 83 -20.71 19.90 13.15
N GLU A 84 -21.51 19.85 14.21
CA GLU A 84 -21.00 19.35 15.48
C GLU A 84 -20.60 17.91 15.25
N VAL A 85 -19.30 17.68 15.11
CA VAL A 85 -18.74 16.34 15.24
C VAL A 85 -18.95 15.97 16.69
N ASN A 86 -20.09 15.35 16.95
CA ASN A 86 -20.33 14.70 18.21
C ASN A 86 -19.30 13.57 18.28
N LEU A 87 -18.19 13.80 18.99
CA LEU A 87 -17.15 12.79 19.23
C LEU A 87 -17.72 11.54 19.91
N SER A 88 -18.97 11.59 20.39
CA SER A 88 -19.73 10.43 20.86
C SER A 88 -20.23 9.49 19.75
N SER A 89 -20.05 9.83 18.47
CA SER A 89 -20.41 8.95 17.34
C SER A 89 -19.21 8.40 16.56
N ILE A 90 -17.98 8.72 16.98
CA ILE A 90 -16.82 7.95 16.53
C ILE A 90 -16.92 6.62 17.26
N ASP A 91 -17.42 5.60 16.55
CA ASP A 91 -17.31 4.23 17.01
C ASP A 91 -15.82 3.90 17.11
N GLU A 92 -15.29 4.04 18.32
CA GLU A 92 -13.90 3.82 18.67
C GLU A 92 -13.43 2.44 18.20
N LYS A 93 -14.34 1.45 18.21
CA LYS A 93 -14.08 0.10 17.70
C LYS A 93 -13.95 0.07 16.18
N ALA A 94 -14.83 0.77 15.45
CA ALA A 94 -14.74 0.87 14.00
C ALA A 94 -13.46 1.59 13.56
N LEU A 95 -13.02 2.59 14.33
CA LEU A 95 -11.76 3.28 14.08
C LEU A 95 -10.55 2.38 14.37
N GLU A 96 -10.55 1.68 15.51
CA GLU A 96 -9.51 0.72 15.88
C GLU A 96 -9.39 -0.39 14.83
N GLU A 97 -10.50 -0.98 14.40
CA GLU A 97 -10.54 -2.01 13.35
C GLU A 97 -9.95 -1.49 12.03
N LYS A 98 -10.31 -0.27 11.63
CA LYS A 98 -9.77 0.35 10.42
C LYS A 98 -8.27 0.60 10.51
N ILE A 99 -7.77 0.96 11.69
CA ILE A 99 -6.34 1.13 11.94
C ILE A 99 -5.63 -0.23 11.88
N LEU A 100 -6.15 -1.26 12.54
CA LEU A 100 -5.59 -2.62 12.50
C LEU A 100 -5.53 -3.17 11.08
N ASN A 101 -6.62 -3.07 10.32
CA ASN A 101 -6.67 -3.50 8.92
C ASN A 101 -5.63 -2.78 8.04
N ARG A 102 -5.46 -1.46 8.23
CA ARG A 102 -4.44 -0.68 7.52
C ARG A 102 -3.03 -1.10 7.90
N LEU A 103 -2.77 -1.43 9.17
CA LEU A 103 -1.47 -1.90 9.64
C LEU A 103 -1.15 -3.29 9.08
N GLU A 104 -2.12 -4.21 9.05
CA GLU A 104 -1.96 -5.52 8.44
C GLU A 104 -1.67 -5.44 6.95
N GLU A 105 -2.39 -4.59 6.22
CA GLU A 105 -2.19 -4.41 4.79
C GLU A 105 -0.80 -3.83 4.50
N ARG A 106 -0.36 -2.83 5.26
CA ARG A 106 1.02 -2.31 5.17
C ARG A 106 2.06 -3.39 5.43
N LYS A 107 1.87 -4.23 6.45
CA LYS A 107 2.78 -5.36 6.74
C LYS A 107 2.81 -6.36 5.60
N LYS A 108 1.66 -6.71 5.01
CA LYS A 108 1.57 -7.60 3.83
C LYS A 108 2.34 -7.02 2.64
N GLN A 109 2.17 -5.74 2.35
CA GLN A 109 2.87 -5.04 1.28
C GLN A 109 4.38 -4.98 1.51
N GLU A 110 4.82 -4.71 2.74
CA GLU A 110 6.23 -4.68 3.11
C GLU A 110 6.86 -6.07 2.95
N ILE A 111 6.20 -7.13 3.44
CA ILE A 111 6.64 -8.52 3.29
C ILE A 111 6.73 -8.90 1.81
N ALA A 112 5.72 -8.56 1.01
CA ALA A 112 5.72 -8.82 -0.43
C ALA A 112 6.89 -8.11 -1.12
N THR A 113 7.14 -6.85 -0.78
CA THR A 113 8.27 -6.06 -1.31
C THR A 113 9.61 -6.67 -0.93
N LYS A 114 9.81 -7.02 0.35
CA LYS A 114 11.04 -7.68 0.82
C LYS A 114 11.26 -9.04 0.15
N LYS A 115 10.20 -9.85 -0.03
CA LYS A 115 10.25 -11.12 -0.75
C LYS A 115 10.66 -10.92 -2.22
N LYS A 116 10.08 -9.94 -2.90
CA LYS A 116 10.43 -9.60 -4.30
C LYS A 116 11.89 -9.14 -4.41
N GLN A 117 12.34 -8.25 -3.54
CA GLN A 117 13.74 -7.81 -3.51
C GLN A 117 14.70 -8.98 -3.24
N ALA A 118 14.37 -9.86 -2.29
CA ALA A 118 15.14 -11.05 -2.02
C ALA A 118 15.20 -11.99 -3.23
N TYR A 119 14.08 -12.20 -3.93
CA TYR A 119 14.02 -13.00 -5.15
C TYR A 119 14.92 -12.42 -6.26
N ILE A 120 14.84 -11.11 -6.52
CA ILE A 120 15.68 -10.44 -7.53
C ILE A 120 17.16 -10.57 -7.18
N ARG A 121 17.54 -10.33 -5.92
CA ARG A 121 18.93 -10.47 -5.46
C ARG A 121 19.44 -11.89 -5.65
N LYS A 122 18.66 -12.89 -5.23
CA LYS A 122 18.99 -14.31 -5.40
C LYS A 122 19.13 -14.68 -6.88
N SER A 123 18.20 -14.23 -7.72
CA SER A 123 18.25 -14.46 -9.17
C SER A 123 19.50 -13.85 -9.79
N LYS A 124 19.89 -12.63 -9.41
CA LYS A 124 21.10 -11.96 -9.94
C LYS A 124 22.38 -12.69 -9.52
N SER A 125 22.47 -13.13 -8.26
CA SER A 125 23.60 -13.95 -7.79
C SER A 125 23.64 -15.30 -8.51
N GLY A 126 22.48 -15.94 -8.69
CA GLY A 126 22.34 -17.21 -9.40
C GLY A 126 22.73 -17.11 -10.87
N GLU A 127 22.31 -16.04 -11.55
CA GLU A 127 22.68 -15.75 -12.94
C GLU A 127 24.19 -15.69 -13.13
N LYS A 128 24.89 -14.95 -12.25
CA LYS A 128 26.35 -14.83 -12.32
C LYS A 128 27.02 -16.21 -12.20
N LEU A 129 26.59 -17.02 -11.23
CA LEU A 129 27.16 -18.35 -11.04
C LEU A 129 26.84 -19.28 -12.22
N TYR A 130 25.59 -19.27 -12.67
CA TYR A 130 25.12 -20.09 -13.78
C TYR A 130 25.89 -19.81 -15.08
N ASN A 131 26.02 -18.54 -15.44
CA ASN A 131 26.73 -18.13 -16.65
C ASN A 131 28.22 -18.48 -16.61
N ASN A 132 28.82 -18.47 -15.42
CA ASN A 132 30.24 -18.76 -15.28
C ASN A 132 30.57 -20.26 -15.24
N LYS A 133 29.63 -21.09 -14.76
CA LYS A 133 29.95 -22.48 -14.37
C LYS A 133 29.02 -23.53 -14.97
N CYS A 134 27.81 -23.19 -15.39
CA CYS A 134 26.78 -24.15 -15.75
C CYS A 134 26.38 -24.09 -17.23
N ILE A 135 26.33 -22.89 -17.80
CA ILE A 135 25.73 -22.62 -19.12
C ILE A 135 26.34 -23.43 -20.27
N SER A 136 27.65 -23.68 -20.25
CA SER A 136 28.37 -24.37 -21.32
C SER A 136 27.93 -25.83 -21.51
N CYS A 137 27.46 -26.48 -20.44
CA CYS A 137 27.01 -27.87 -20.46
C CYS A 137 25.49 -28.00 -20.37
N HIS A 138 24.82 -27.09 -19.68
CA HIS A 138 23.38 -27.16 -19.40
C HIS A 138 22.51 -26.27 -20.31
N GLY A 139 23.13 -25.44 -21.15
CA GLY A 139 22.42 -24.57 -22.10
C GLY A 139 21.98 -23.25 -21.47
N LYS A 140 21.42 -22.36 -22.30
CA LYS A 140 21.10 -20.99 -21.89
C LYS A 140 20.04 -20.94 -20.79
N ASN A 141 19.11 -21.88 -20.79
CA ASN A 141 17.99 -21.94 -19.86
C ASN A 141 17.95 -23.25 -19.07
N GLY A 142 19.04 -24.01 -18.99
CA GLY A 142 19.12 -25.27 -18.25
C GLY A 142 18.39 -26.45 -18.93
N GLU A 143 18.10 -26.33 -20.22
CA GLU A 143 17.31 -27.29 -21.01
C GLU A 143 18.12 -28.50 -21.49
N ILE A 144 19.44 -28.42 -21.51
CA ILE A 144 20.27 -29.46 -22.11
C ILE A 144 20.42 -30.65 -21.15
N LYS A 145 20.13 -31.83 -21.69
CA LYS A 145 20.53 -33.11 -21.09
C LYS A 145 22.03 -33.32 -21.32
N ALA A 146 22.85 -32.67 -20.49
CA ALA A 146 24.30 -32.67 -20.63
C ALA A 146 24.86 -34.09 -20.79
N LYS A 147 25.68 -34.28 -21.83
CA LYS A 147 26.33 -35.56 -22.17
C LYS A 147 25.36 -36.74 -22.37
N GLY A 148 24.08 -36.49 -22.63
CA GLY A 148 23.05 -37.53 -22.82
C GLY A 148 22.62 -38.26 -21.54
N VAL A 149 23.28 -37.99 -20.40
CA VAL A 149 23.05 -38.68 -19.13
C VAL A 149 22.42 -37.79 -18.05
N SER A 150 22.60 -36.46 -18.16
CA SER A 150 21.99 -35.52 -17.23
C SER A 150 20.52 -35.28 -17.54
N ARG A 151 19.73 -34.97 -16.50
CA ARG A 151 18.41 -34.34 -16.67
C ARG A 151 18.59 -32.89 -17.12
N ALA A 152 17.58 -32.34 -17.79
CA ALA A 152 17.44 -30.90 -17.91
C ALA A 152 17.24 -30.32 -16.50
N ILE A 153 18.02 -29.32 -16.13
CA ILE A 153 18.04 -28.80 -14.76
C ILE A 153 16.96 -27.75 -14.52
N ASN A 154 16.38 -27.21 -15.59
CA ASN A 154 15.28 -26.25 -15.52
C ASN A 154 13.89 -26.84 -15.24
N SER A 155 13.76 -28.16 -15.35
CA SER A 155 12.54 -28.89 -15.04
C SER A 155 12.51 -29.46 -13.63
N LEU A 156 13.65 -29.42 -12.91
CA LEU A 156 13.73 -29.91 -11.54
C LEU A 156 12.97 -28.98 -10.59
N ASN A 157 12.40 -29.56 -9.54
CA ASN A 157 11.95 -28.80 -8.38
C ASN A 157 13.16 -28.48 -7.46
N LEU A 158 12.97 -27.61 -6.46
CA LEU A 158 14.06 -27.19 -5.57
C LEU A 158 14.68 -28.36 -4.82
N GLN A 159 13.86 -29.30 -4.33
CA GLN A 159 14.33 -30.45 -3.57
C GLN A 159 15.22 -31.35 -4.44
N ASP A 160 14.76 -31.72 -5.62
CA ASP A 160 15.52 -32.53 -6.57
C ASP A 160 16.83 -31.85 -7.00
N PHE A 161 16.78 -30.54 -7.25
CA PHE A 161 17.95 -29.76 -7.61
C PHE A 161 18.98 -29.76 -6.47
N SER A 162 18.54 -29.45 -5.25
CA SER A 162 19.41 -29.42 -4.07
C SER A 162 19.97 -30.78 -3.71
N LEU A 163 19.15 -31.84 -3.72
CA LEU A 163 19.60 -33.21 -3.44
C LEU A 163 20.57 -33.71 -4.50
N SER A 164 20.36 -33.38 -5.78
CA SER A 164 21.29 -33.78 -6.85
C SER A 164 22.68 -33.15 -6.65
N ILE A 165 22.74 -31.84 -6.38
CA ILE A 165 24.02 -31.16 -6.12
C ILE A 165 24.69 -31.71 -4.86
N ARG A 166 23.93 -31.89 -3.77
CA ARG A 166 24.45 -32.49 -2.54
C ARG A 166 24.98 -33.90 -2.77
N GLY A 167 24.26 -34.73 -3.52
CA GLY A 167 24.67 -36.08 -3.87
C GLY A 167 25.96 -36.10 -4.69
N TYR A 168 26.13 -35.18 -5.66
CA TYR A 168 27.40 -35.05 -6.39
C TYR A 168 28.57 -34.63 -5.49
N ASN A 169 28.31 -33.77 -4.50
CA ASN A 169 29.31 -33.34 -3.53
C ASN A 169 29.75 -34.49 -2.62
N LEU A 170 28.79 -35.26 -2.08
CA LEU A 170 29.04 -36.38 -1.18
C LEU A 170 29.54 -37.64 -1.90
N GLY A 171 29.25 -37.78 -3.20
CA GLY A 171 29.58 -38.97 -3.99
C GLY A 171 28.45 -40.01 -4.05
N ASP A 172 27.30 -39.74 -3.46
CA ASP A 172 26.16 -40.68 -3.36
C ASP A 172 25.19 -40.58 -4.54
N TYR A 173 25.50 -39.78 -5.56
CA TYR A 173 24.65 -39.59 -6.72
C TYR A 173 25.47 -39.63 -8.01
N ASP A 174 25.18 -40.62 -8.86
CA ASP A 174 25.80 -40.79 -10.17
C ASP A 174 24.80 -41.25 -11.23
N ARG A 175 24.95 -40.69 -12.43
CA ARG A 175 24.22 -41.07 -13.65
C ARG A 175 25.17 -41.46 -14.78
N GLY A 176 26.39 -41.90 -14.44
CA GLY A 176 27.45 -42.31 -15.36
C GLY A 176 28.54 -41.27 -15.59
N MET A 177 28.35 -40.01 -15.14
CA MET A 177 29.34 -38.92 -15.28
C MET A 177 29.37 -37.98 -14.07
N ALA A 178 29.09 -38.46 -12.85
CA ALA A 178 29.14 -37.64 -11.64
C ALA A 178 30.47 -36.91 -11.43
N PHE A 179 31.58 -37.52 -11.85
CA PHE A 179 32.92 -36.92 -11.75
C PHE A 179 33.02 -35.56 -12.47
N VAL A 180 32.21 -35.33 -13.52
CA VAL A 180 32.16 -34.04 -14.23
C VAL A 180 31.50 -32.97 -13.37
N MET A 181 30.45 -33.33 -12.63
CA MET A 181 29.71 -32.39 -11.79
C MET A 181 30.31 -32.21 -10.40
N LYS A 182 31.08 -33.18 -9.89
CA LYS A 182 31.67 -33.16 -8.55
C LYS A 182 32.48 -31.88 -8.25
N PRO A 183 33.40 -31.39 -9.12
CA PRO A 183 34.14 -30.15 -8.86
C PRO A 183 33.26 -28.90 -8.78
N TYR A 184 32.13 -28.88 -9.48
CA TYR A 184 31.18 -27.77 -9.39
C TYR A 184 30.32 -27.87 -8.14
N ALA A 185 29.91 -29.09 -7.78
CA ALA A 185 29.11 -29.35 -6.59
C ALA A 185 29.86 -29.06 -5.28
N THR A 186 31.15 -29.39 -5.21
CA THR A 186 31.99 -29.15 -4.02
C THR A 186 32.26 -27.67 -3.76
N LEU A 187 32.21 -26.83 -4.81
CA LEU A 187 32.44 -25.38 -4.72
C LEU A 187 31.16 -24.58 -4.41
N MET A 188 30.00 -25.23 -4.38
CA MET A 188 28.71 -24.58 -4.13
C MET A 188 28.24 -24.82 -2.70
N ASN A 189 27.79 -23.77 -2.02
CA ASN A 189 27.06 -23.89 -0.76
C ASN A 189 25.53 -23.87 -1.01
N ASP A 190 24.75 -24.07 0.06
CA ASP A 190 23.28 -24.08 0.01
C ASP A 190 22.68 -22.78 -0.57
N ASN A 191 23.30 -21.63 -0.33
CA ASN A 191 22.83 -20.36 -0.89
C ASN A 191 23.09 -20.31 -2.40
N ASP A 192 24.24 -20.77 -2.87
CA ASP A 192 24.56 -20.83 -4.30
C ASP A 192 23.59 -21.73 -5.05
N VAL A 193 23.31 -22.92 -4.50
CA VAL A 193 22.32 -23.86 -5.05
C VAL A 193 20.94 -23.20 -5.15
N LYS A 194 20.47 -22.58 -4.07
CA LYS A 194 19.17 -21.87 -4.05
C LYS A 194 19.14 -20.69 -5.03
N ASN A 195 20.23 -19.94 -5.13
CA ASN A 195 20.33 -18.79 -6.02
C ASN A 195 20.26 -19.20 -7.49
N VAL A 196 21.00 -20.24 -7.89
CA VAL A 196 20.96 -20.80 -9.25
C VAL A 196 19.56 -21.34 -9.57
N TYR A 197 18.95 -22.06 -8.63
CA TYR A 197 17.57 -22.52 -8.81
C TYR A 197 16.60 -21.35 -9.04
N VAL A 198 16.66 -20.31 -8.19
CA VAL A 198 15.82 -19.11 -8.35
C VAL A 198 16.04 -18.43 -9.70
N TYR A 199 17.28 -18.37 -10.19
CA TYR A 199 17.58 -17.86 -11.52
C TYR A 199 16.92 -18.69 -12.63
N LEU A 200 17.06 -20.01 -12.60
CA LEU A 200 16.43 -20.89 -13.59
C LEU A 200 14.90 -20.75 -13.60
N ARG A 201 14.28 -20.55 -12.43
CA ARG A 201 12.84 -20.26 -12.33
C ARG A 201 12.47 -18.92 -12.95
N SER A 202 13.27 -17.87 -12.75
CA SER A 202 12.99 -16.56 -13.32
C SER A 202 13.09 -16.54 -14.85
N LEU A 203 13.92 -17.40 -15.46
CA LEU A 203 13.95 -17.61 -16.90
C LEU A 203 12.66 -18.25 -17.43
N LYS A 204 12.12 -19.25 -16.71
CA LYS A 204 10.86 -19.92 -17.08
C LYS A 204 9.68 -18.95 -17.04
N GLU A 205 9.57 -18.15 -15.98
CA GLU A 205 8.52 -17.15 -15.81
C GLU A 205 8.56 -16.07 -16.92
N LYS A 206 9.76 -15.67 -17.36
CA LYS A 206 9.91 -14.73 -18.49
C LYS A 206 9.43 -15.34 -19.79
N LYS A 207 9.75 -16.62 -20.06
CA LYS A 207 9.33 -17.32 -21.28
C LYS A 207 7.82 -17.49 -21.36
N GLU A 208 7.17 -17.82 -20.25
CA GLU A 208 5.71 -17.98 -20.17
C GLU A 208 5.00 -16.65 -20.49
N LYS A 209 5.45 -15.53 -19.88
CA LYS A 209 4.89 -14.19 -20.15
C LYS A 209 5.02 -13.74 -21.60
N THR A 210 6.18 -13.94 -22.23
CA THR A 210 6.37 -13.62 -23.64
C THR A 210 5.58 -14.54 -24.59
N THR A 211 5.12 -15.70 -24.12
CA THR A 211 4.30 -16.60 -24.94
C THR A 211 2.81 -16.23 -24.86
N GLU A 212 2.37 -15.67 -23.73
CA GLU A 212 1.01 -15.15 -23.53
C GLU A 212 0.79 -13.80 -24.24
N GLU A 213 1.79 -12.94 -24.32
CA GLU A 213 1.70 -11.63 -25.01
C GLU A 213 1.72 -11.74 -26.55
N ASN A 214 2.14 -12.89 -27.09
CA ASN A 214 2.22 -13.16 -28.53
C ASN A 214 1.09 -14.06 -29.05
N LYS A 215 0.02 -14.23 -28.27
CA LYS A 215 -1.18 -15.00 -28.60
C LYS A 215 -2.40 -14.07 -28.68
#